data_AF-A0A146M4X5-F1
#
_entry.id   AF-A0A146M4X5-F1
#
_cell.length_a   1.000
_cell.length_b   1.000
_cell.length_c   1.000
_cell.angle_alpha   90.00
_cell.angle_beta   90.00
_cell.angle_gamma   90.00
#
_symmetry.space_group_name_H-M   'P 1'
#
loop_
_entity.id
_entity.type
_entity.pdbx_description
1 polymer ?
#
loop_
_entity_poly.entity_id
_entity_poly.type
_entity_poly.pdbx_seq_one_letter_code
_entity_poly.pdbx_strand_id
1 'polypeptide(L)'
;RRSFLLTDSQPIMECVNIEALKILNEYPLLVPYSNFKKWEGFIQVKEMDVHIEITAPFYPSLRDISIKCPPDVYPLLISLTNQAEDSSLLNLLRSVSHALKSKSLIAVESLEIDKQKLKTFIIVLKELKTMGSTNVVNLNHDAMTVTLRYEDSNGHSHD
;
A
#
# COMPACT_ATOMS: atom_id res chain seq x y z
N ARG A 1 -37.77 39.79 42.77
CA ARG A 1 -36.33 40.01 42.47
C ARG A 1 -35.81 38.73 41.81
N ARG A 2 -35.66 38.73 40.47
CA ARG A 2 -35.12 37.59 39.71
C ARG A 2 -33.62 37.78 39.60
N SER A 3 -32.85 36.86 40.17
CA SER A 3 -31.39 36.80 40.03
C SER A 3 -31.09 35.97 38.78
N PHE A 4 -30.60 36.62 37.72
CA PHE A 4 -30.06 35.93 36.56
C PHE A 4 -28.66 35.44 36.93
N LEU A 5 -28.46 34.13 36.97
CA LEU A 5 -27.14 33.53 36.97
C LEU A 5 -26.60 33.66 35.53
N LEU A 6 -25.71 34.63 35.34
CA LEU A 6 -24.83 34.69 34.18
C LEU A 6 -23.87 33.49 34.30
N THR A 7 -24.15 32.44 33.54
CA THR A 7 -23.14 31.42 33.27
C THR A 7 -22.10 32.04 32.36
N ASP A 8 -20.92 32.30 32.91
CA ASP A 8 -19.71 32.60 32.15
C ASP A 8 -19.38 31.38 31.27
N SER A 9 -19.97 31.33 30.08
CA SER A 9 -19.46 30.50 28.99
C SER A 9 -18.17 31.13 28.51
N GLN A 10 -17.06 30.79 29.16
CA GLN A 10 -15.72 31.02 28.63
C GLN A 10 -15.65 30.35 27.25
N PRO A 11 -15.19 31.04 26.20
CA PRO A 11 -14.85 30.36 24.96
C PRO A 11 -13.69 29.42 25.27
N ILE A 12 -13.92 28.12 25.13
CA ILE A 12 -12.85 27.13 25.09
C ILE A 12 -12.05 27.50 23.84
N MET A 13 -10.95 28.25 24.03
CA MET A 13 -9.97 28.48 22.99
C MET A 13 -9.34 27.11 22.73
N GLU A 14 -9.87 26.38 21.74
CA GLU A 14 -9.25 25.16 21.25
C GLU A 14 -7.81 25.53 20.85
N CYS A 15 -6.85 25.14 21.68
CA CYS A 15 -5.43 25.34 21.39
C CYS A 15 -5.15 24.73 20.03
N VAL A 16 -4.82 25.58 19.06
CA VAL A 16 -4.49 25.17 17.70
C VAL A 16 -3.31 24.19 17.79
N ASN A 17 -3.53 22.95 17.37
CA ASN A 17 -2.47 21.95 17.33
C ASN A 17 -1.48 22.31 16.20
N ILE A 18 -0.39 22.99 16.57
CA ILE A 18 0.66 23.47 15.65
C ILE A 18 1.29 22.31 14.86
N GLU A 19 1.40 21.13 15.46
CA GLU A 19 1.95 19.96 14.77
C GLU A 19 1.00 19.43 13.70
N ALA A 20 -0.30 19.37 14.00
CA ALA A 20 -1.31 18.99 13.02
C ALA A 20 -1.35 19.97 11.83
N LEU A 21 -1.17 21.27 12.07
CA LEU A 21 -1.05 22.25 10.99
C LEU A 21 0.18 22.01 10.10
N LYS A 22 1.32 21.63 10.69
CA LYS A 22 2.52 21.26 9.91
C LYS A 22 2.28 20.02 9.06
N ILE A 23 1.61 19.01 9.63
CA ILE A 23 1.23 17.79 8.90
C ILE A 23 0.31 18.15 7.74
N LEU A 24 -0.74 18.94 7.95
CA LEU A 24 -1.66 19.35 6.89
C LEU A 24 -1.01 20.21 5.80
N ASN A 25 0.02 20.99 6.15
CA ASN A 25 0.77 21.78 5.18
C ASN A 25 1.66 20.89 4.29
N GLU A 26 2.24 19.82 4.83
CA GLU A 26 3.06 18.87 4.05
C GLU A 26 2.25 17.76 3.38
N TYR A 27 1.12 17.38 3.98
CA TYR A 27 0.24 16.29 3.59
C TYR A 27 -1.23 16.77 3.52
N PRO A 28 -1.57 17.66 2.58
CA PRO A 28 -2.89 18.29 2.53
C PRO A 28 -4.04 17.31 2.24
N LEU A 29 -3.74 16.14 1.69
CA LEU A 29 -4.71 15.08 1.39
C LEU A 29 -4.89 14.09 2.55
N LEU A 30 -4.20 14.28 3.68
CA LEU A 30 -4.31 13.44 4.87
C LEU A 30 -5.12 14.17 5.95
N VAL A 31 -6.37 13.74 6.14
CA VAL A 31 -7.32 14.45 6.99
C VAL A 31 -7.32 13.84 8.40
N PRO A 32 -7.20 14.66 9.46
CA PRO A 32 -7.35 14.20 10.83
C PRO A 32 -8.81 14.00 11.22
N TYR A 33 -9.06 12.99 12.05
CA TYR A 33 -10.33 12.67 12.69
C TYR A 33 -10.14 12.59 14.21
N SER A 34 -11.25 12.71 14.95
CA SER A 34 -11.36 12.32 16.36
C SER A 34 -10.18 12.78 17.24
N ASN A 35 -10.00 14.09 17.42
CA ASN A 35 -8.92 14.69 18.22
C ASN A 35 -7.51 14.30 17.76
N PHE A 36 -7.27 14.24 16.45
CA PHE A 36 -5.98 13.87 15.83
C PHE A 36 -5.51 12.44 16.13
N LYS A 37 -6.38 11.58 16.66
CA LYS A 37 -6.07 10.16 16.95
C LYS A 37 -6.21 9.25 15.75
N LYS A 38 -6.85 9.74 14.68
CA LYS A 38 -6.94 9.03 13.42
C LYS A 38 -6.65 10.00 12.29
N TRP A 39 -5.93 9.56 11.28
CA TRP A 39 -5.64 10.31 10.06
C TRP A 39 -5.92 9.41 8.88
N GLU A 40 -6.60 9.91 7.85
CA GLU A 40 -6.97 9.10 6.69
C GLU A 40 -6.96 9.96 5.43
N GLY A 41 -6.48 9.36 4.34
CA GLY A 41 -6.41 10.03 3.05
C GLY A 41 -5.25 9.50 2.21
N PHE A 42 -4.60 10.39 1.46
CA PHE A 42 -3.60 10.00 0.48
C PHE A 42 -2.24 10.64 0.75
N ILE A 43 -1.17 9.85 0.58
CA ILE A 43 0.19 10.37 0.46
C ILE A 43 0.56 10.32 -1.02
N GLN A 44 0.75 11.51 -1.60
CA GLN A 44 1.14 11.66 -2.99
C GLN A 44 2.65 11.57 -3.14
N VAL A 45 3.11 10.63 -3.95
CA VAL A 45 4.52 10.37 -4.23
C VAL A 45 4.73 10.24 -5.73
N LYS A 46 5.29 11.29 -6.35
CA LYS A 46 5.42 11.41 -7.82
C LYS A 46 4.05 11.25 -8.49
N GLU A 47 3.87 10.19 -9.29
CA GLU A 47 2.63 9.85 -10.01
C GLU A 47 1.77 8.81 -9.27
N MET A 48 2.13 8.45 -8.04
CA MET A 48 1.37 7.50 -7.23
C MET A 48 0.71 8.19 -6.05
N ASP A 49 -0.60 7.97 -5.92
CA ASP A 49 -1.36 8.32 -4.72
C ASP A 49 -1.57 7.06 -3.90
N VAL A 50 -1.04 7.04 -2.67
CA VAL A 50 -1.17 5.89 -1.78
C VAL A 50 -2.17 6.21 -0.69
N HIS A 51 -3.29 5.48 -0.69
CA HIS A 51 -4.26 5.57 0.38
C HIS A 51 -3.69 5.03 1.70
N ILE A 52 -3.77 5.81 2.77
CA ILE A 52 -3.24 5.46 4.08
C ILE A 52 -4.24 5.87 5.16
N GLU A 53 -4.43 4.97 6.13
CA GLU A 53 -5.16 5.21 7.38
C GLU A 53 -4.20 5.00 8.54
N ILE A 54 -4.03 6.01 9.39
CA ILE A 54 -3.17 5.98 10.57
C ILE A 54 -4.04 6.11 11.80
N THR A 55 -3.88 5.21 12.76
CA THR A 55 -4.51 5.31 14.08
C THR A 55 -3.41 5.47 15.12
N ALA A 56 -3.46 6.59 15.86
CA ALA A 56 -2.56 6.95 16.95
C ALA A 56 -3.40 7.19 18.23
N PRO A 57 -3.75 6.13 18.98
CA PRO A 57 -4.71 6.22 20.09
C PRO A 57 -4.25 7.14 21.23
N PHE A 58 -2.93 7.33 21.37
CA PHE A 58 -2.26 8.12 22.40
C PHE A 58 -1.60 9.40 21.85
N TYR A 59 -2.05 9.90 20.69
CA TYR A 59 -1.53 11.13 20.09
C TYR A 59 -1.42 12.29 21.10
N PRO A 60 -0.32 13.06 21.15
CA PRO A 60 0.80 13.11 20.19
C PRO A 60 1.85 12.00 20.30
N SER A 61 1.78 11.13 21.32
CA SER A 61 2.62 9.94 21.36
C SER A 61 2.20 8.94 20.29
N LEU A 62 3.18 8.29 19.65
CA LEU A 62 2.93 7.24 18.66
C LEU A 62 2.89 5.83 19.27
N ARG A 63 2.70 5.72 20.59
CA ARG A 63 2.46 4.43 21.24
C ARG A 63 1.22 3.77 20.61
N ASP A 64 1.34 2.47 20.33
CA ASP A 64 0.30 1.66 19.69
C ASP A 64 -0.18 2.24 18.35
N ILE A 65 0.70 2.92 17.61
CA ILE A 65 0.39 3.39 16.27
C ILE A 65 0.15 2.21 15.33
N SER A 66 -0.90 2.33 14.51
CA SER A 66 -1.15 1.39 13.43
C SER A 66 -1.35 2.13 12.12
N ILE A 67 -0.85 1.55 11.04
CA ILE A 67 -1.01 2.05 9.68
C ILE A 67 -1.70 0.97 8.85
N LYS A 68 -2.82 1.31 8.23
CA LYS A 68 -3.43 0.51 7.15
C LYS A 68 -3.10 1.17 5.82
N CYS A 69 -2.75 0.34 4.86
CA CYS A 69 -2.40 0.74 3.50
C CYS A 69 -2.64 -0.44 2.55
N PRO A 70 -2.58 -0.23 1.22
CA PRO A 70 -2.70 -1.29 0.25
C PRO A 70 -1.71 -2.44 0.52
N PRO A 71 -2.11 -3.71 0.26
CA PRO A 71 -1.28 -4.89 0.54
C PRO A 71 0.11 -4.82 -0.07
N ASP A 72 0.22 -4.25 -1.27
CA ASP A 72 1.49 -4.14 -1.99
C ASP A 72 2.49 -3.24 -1.24
N VAL A 73 2.00 -2.28 -0.47
CA VAL A 73 2.81 -1.28 0.23
C VAL A 73 3.06 -1.66 1.70
N TYR A 74 2.17 -2.46 2.28
CA TYR A 74 2.18 -2.84 3.69
C TYR A 74 3.53 -3.37 4.23
N PRO A 75 4.24 -4.28 3.53
CA PRO A 75 5.53 -4.79 4.02
C PRO A 75 6.62 -3.72 4.19
N LEU A 76 6.53 -2.60 3.46
CA LEU A 76 7.48 -1.49 3.57
C LEU A 76 7.17 -0.59 4.75
N LEU A 77 5.89 -0.41 5.07
CA LEU A 77 5.46 0.54 6.08
C LEU A 77 5.46 -0.10 7.48
N ILE A 78 5.26 -1.41 7.57
CA ILE A 78 5.25 -2.11 8.87
C ILE A 78 6.58 -2.00 9.63
N SER A 79 7.70 -2.01 8.90
CA SER A 79 9.04 -1.87 9.50
C SER A 79 9.27 -0.46 10.07
N LEU A 80 8.66 0.56 9.47
CA LEU A 80 8.73 1.94 9.92
C LEU A 80 7.85 2.18 11.15
N THR A 81 6.65 1.59 11.20
CA THR A 81 5.78 1.68 12.39
C THR A 81 6.41 1.08 13.64
N ASN A 82 7.16 -0.01 13.49
CA ASN A 82 7.84 -0.64 14.63
C ASN A 82 8.98 0.22 15.21
N GLN A 83 9.46 1.23 14.47
CA GLN A 83 10.50 2.16 14.91
C GLN A 83 9.93 3.52 15.30
N ALA A 84 8.59 3.68 15.27
CA ALA A 84 7.95 4.98 15.36
C ALA A 84 7.76 5.50 16.80
N GLU A 85 7.91 4.65 17.82
CA GLU A 85 7.50 4.96 19.20
C GLU A 85 8.14 6.23 19.79
N ASP A 86 9.39 6.54 19.39
CA ASP A 86 10.13 7.72 19.85
C ASP A 86 10.10 8.90 18.85
N SER A 87 9.27 8.83 17.81
CA SER A 87 9.20 9.83 16.74
C SER A 87 7.89 10.62 16.74
N SER A 88 7.86 11.74 15.99
CA SER A 88 6.62 12.47 15.72
C SER A 88 5.89 11.90 14.51
N LEU A 89 4.55 12.07 14.46
CA LEU A 89 3.75 11.60 13.33
C LEU A 89 4.25 12.21 12.01
N LEU A 90 4.66 13.48 12.03
CA LEU A 90 5.24 14.16 10.88
C LEU A 90 6.51 13.46 10.37
N ASN A 91 7.41 13.07 11.27
CA ASN A 91 8.64 12.38 10.89
C ASN A 91 8.36 10.97 10.36
N LEU A 92 7.40 10.25 10.95
CA LEU A 92 6.93 8.98 10.43
C LEU A 92 6.38 9.13 9.00
N LEU A 93 5.52 10.12 8.75
CA LEU A 93 4.96 10.39 7.42
C LEU A 93 6.04 10.70 6.38
N ARG A 94 7.09 11.43 6.77
CA ARG A 94 8.26 11.69 5.91
C ARG A 94 9.03 10.41 5.59
N SER A 95 9.26 9.54 6.58
CA SER A 95 9.88 8.23 6.38
C SER A 95 9.05 7.34 5.47
N VAL A 96 7.72 7.31 5.65
CA VAL A 96 6.77 6.62 4.77
C VAL A 96 6.89 7.15 3.35
N SER A 97 6.85 8.47 3.16
CA SER A 97 6.99 9.11 1.85
C SER A 97 8.32 8.75 1.18
N HIS A 98 9.40 8.70 1.94
CA HIS A 98 10.72 8.30 1.42
C HIS A 98 10.76 6.83 0.98
N ALA A 99 10.21 5.92 1.78
CA ALA A 99 10.11 4.50 1.43
C ALA A 99 9.22 4.26 0.20
N LEU A 100 8.15 5.03 0.05
CA LEU A 100 7.30 5.00 -1.14
C LEU A 100 8.04 5.50 -2.39
N LYS A 101 8.84 6.57 -2.25
CA LYS A 101 9.68 7.10 -3.34
C LYS A 101 10.71 6.09 -3.83
N SER A 102 11.34 5.35 -2.91
CA SER A 102 12.31 4.31 -3.28
C SER A 102 11.64 3.12 -3.95
N LYS A 103 10.44 2.72 -3.50
CA LYS A 103 9.69 1.65 -4.16
C LYS A 103 9.15 2.04 -5.53
N SER A 104 8.73 3.29 -5.75
CA SER A 104 8.22 3.73 -7.06
C SER A 104 9.24 3.53 -8.18
N LEU A 105 10.54 3.61 -7.87
CA LEU A 105 11.62 3.35 -8.82
C LEU A 105 11.72 1.85 -9.16
N ILE A 106 11.53 0.98 -8.16
CA ILE A 106 11.65 -0.48 -8.29
C ILE A 106 10.37 -1.10 -8.89
N ALA A 107 9.20 -0.58 -8.52
CA ALA A 107 7.89 -1.10 -8.94
C ALA A 107 7.58 -0.79 -10.41
N VAL A 108 8.04 0.35 -10.95
CA VAL A 108 7.90 0.66 -12.38
C VAL A 108 8.65 -0.35 -13.25
N GLU A 109 9.87 -0.72 -12.84
CA GLU A 109 10.65 -1.75 -13.53
C GLU A 109 10.04 -3.16 -13.37
N SER A 110 9.52 -3.50 -12.18
CA SER A 110 8.90 -4.81 -11.91
C SER A 110 7.54 -4.99 -12.63
N LEU A 111 6.69 -3.96 -12.67
CA LEU A 111 5.37 -4.02 -13.32
C LEU A 111 5.49 -4.23 -14.83
N GLU A 112 6.54 -3.72 -15.45
CA GLU A 112 6.79 -3.89 -16.87
C GLU A 112 7.21 -5.33 -17.19
N ILE A 113 8.06 -5.92 -16.34
CA ILE A 113 8.47 -7.34 -16.41
C ILE A 113 7.27 -8.26 -16.19
N ASP A 114 6.41 -7.98 -15.20
CA ASP A 114 5.26 -8.82 -14.88
C ASP A 114 4.15 -8.75 -15.94
N LYS A 115 3.95 -7.58 -16.57
CA LYS A 115 3.05 -7.44 -17.74
C LYS A 115 3.53 -8.28 -18.92
N GLN A 116 4.85 -8.35 -19.15
CA GLN A 116 5.41 -9.16 -20.22
C GLN A 116 5.24 -10.65 -19.96
N LYS A 117 5.51 -11.10 -18.72
CA LYS A 117 5.27 -12.49 -18.30
C LYS A 117 3.81 -12.90 -18.44
N LEU A 118 2.87 -12.03 -18.04
CA LEU A 118 1.44 -12.29 -18.18
C LEU A 118 1.02 -12.41 -19.66
N LYS A 119 1.55 -11.57 -20.55
CA LYS A 119 1.30 -11.68 -22.00
C LYS A 119 1.79 -13.02 -22.55
N THR A 120 3.02 -13.43 -22.19
CA THR A 120 3.57 -14.73 -22.58
C THR A 120 2.68 -15.87 -22.07
N PHE A 121 2.26 -15.82 -20.82
CA PHE A 121 1.39 -16.83 -20.23
C PHE A 121 0.04 -16.94 -20.96
N ILE A 122 -0.59 -15.81 -21.32
CA ILE A 122 -1.83 -15.80 -22.09
C ILE A 122 -1.66 -16.42 -23.48
N ILE A 123 -0.51 -16.19 -24.13
CA ILE A 123 -0.20 -16.78 -25.45
C ILE A 123 -0.09 -18.31 -25.32
N VAL A 124 0.72 -18.78 -24.36
CA VAL A 124 0.89 -20.22 -24.10
C VAL A 124 -0.45 -20.87 -23.81
N LEU A 125 -1.29 -20.29 -22.95
CA LEU A 125 -2.62 -20.83 -22.65
C LEU A 125 -3.54 -20.92 -23.89
N LYS A 126 -3.47 -19.94 -24.80
CA LYS A 126 -4.24 -19.98 -26.04
C LYS A 126 -3.77 -21.10 -26.96
N GLU A 127 -2.46 -21.28 -27.10
CA GLU A 127 -1.88 -22.34 -27.94
C GLU A 127 -2.21 -23.73 -27.39
N LEU A 128 -2.07 -23.94 -26.07
CA LEU A 128 -2.46 -25.19 -25.42
C LEU A 128 -3.94 -25.52 -25.63
N LYS A 129 -4.81 -24.49 -25.59
CA LYS A 129 -6.24 -24.68 -25.86
C LYS A 129 -6.51 -25.10 -27.30
N THR A 130 -5.72 -24.63 -28.27
CA THR A 130 -5.87 -25.03 -29.68
C THR A 130 -5.32 -26.42 -29.99
N MET A 131 -4.26 -26.86 -29.30
CA MET A 131 -3.66 -28.18 -29.51
C MET A 131 -4.44 -29.31 -28.83
N GLY A 132 -5.33 -28.99 -27.89
CA GLY A 132 -6.01 -29.96 -27.06
C GLY A 132 -5.13 -30.41 -25.89
N SER A 133 -5.73 -30.68 -24.73
CA SER A 133 -5.02 -31.01 -23.50
C SER A 133 -4.35 -32.40 -23.50
N THR A 134 -4.49 -33.16 -24.60
CA THR A 134 -3.97 -34.53 -24.73
C THR A 134 -2.45 -34.60 -24.85
N ASN A 135 -1.82 -33.52 -25.29
CA ASN A 135 -0.37 -33.47 -25.54
C ASN A 135 0.40 -32.80 -24.40
N VAL A 136 -0.26 -32.34 -23.34
CA VAL A 136 0.40 -31.68 -22.21
C VAL A 136 0.76 -32.72 -21.15
N VAL A 137 2.06 -32.98 -20.97
CA VAL A 137 2.54 -33.98 -20.01
C VAL A 137 2.68 -33.38 -18.61
N ASN A 138 3.18 -32.15 -18.54
CA ASN A 138 3.44 -31.50 -17.27
C ASN A 138 3.29 -29.98 -17.39
N LEU A 139 2.70 -29.38 -16.37
CA LEU A 139 2.73 -27.95 -16.11
C LEU A 139 3.47 -27.78 -14.78
N ASN A 140 4.65 -27.17 -14.81
CA ASN A 140 5.42 -26.98 -13.59
C ASN A 140 4.68 -26.04 -12.62
N HIS A 141 5.01 -26.11 -11.33
CA HIS A 141 4.34 -25.37 -10.25
C HIS A 141 4.33 -23.84 -10.42
N ASP A 142 5.28 -23.30 -11.19
CA ASP A 142 5.38 -21.88 -11.53
C ASP A 142 4.56 -21.50 -12.78
N ALA A 143 3.96 -22.49 -13.45
CA ALA A 143 3.25 -22.37 -14.71
C ALA A 143 4.03 -21.66 -15.84
N MET A 144 5.36 -21.55 -15.68
CA MET A 144 6.27 -20.92 -16.65
C MET A 144 6.90 -21.94 -17.58
N THR A 145 6.88 -23.22 -17.21
CA THR A 145 7.40 -24.33 -18.02
C THR A 145 6.29 -25.33 -18.30
N VAL A 146 6.08 -25.60 -19.58
CA VAL A 146 5.12 -26.60 -20.08
C VAL A 146 5.89 -27.65 -20.87
N THR A 147 5.65 -28.92 -20.58
CA THR A 147 6.22 -30.06 -21.32
C THR A 147 5.16 -30.66 -22.23
N LEU A 148 5.49 -30.82 -23.51
CA LEU A 148 4.55 -31.28 -24.53
C LEU A 148 5.02 -32.61 -25.13
N ARG A 149 4.13 -33.60 -25.17
CA ARG A 149 4.37 -34.85 -25.85
C ARG A 149 3.81 -34.82 -27.26
N TYR A 150 4.63 -35.24 -28.22
CA TYR A 150 4.19 -35.47 -29.59
C TYR A 150 4.78 -36.77 -30.15
N GLU A 151 4.12 -37.32 -31.16
CA GLU A 151 4.58 -38.50 -31.88
C GLU A 151 5.22 -38.06 -33.20
N ASP A 152 6.41 -38.55 -33.50
CA ASP A 152 7.07 -38.28 -34.78
C ASP A 152 6.49 -39.13 -35.92
N SER A 153 6.93 -38.87 -37.15
CA SER A 153 6.46 -39.60 -38.34
C SER A 153 6.81 -41.09 -38.35
N ASN A 154 7.68 -41.54 -37.43
CA ASN A 154 8.10 -42.93 -37.29
C ASN A 154 7.36 -43.62 -36.13
N GLY A 155 6.44 -42.93 -35.46
CA GLY A 155 5.67 -43.47 -34.34
C GLY A 155 6.38 -43.40 -32.98
N HIS A 156 7.49 -42.67 -32.86
CA HIS A 156 8.18 -42.50 -31.58
C HIS A 156 7.65 -41.26 -30.85
N SER A 157 7.36 -41.41 -29.56
CA SER A 157 6.96 -40.30 -28.70
C SER A 157 8.17 -39.52 -28.19
N HIS A 158 8.09 -38.19 -28.24
CA HIS A 158 9.07 -37.23 -27.70
C HIS A 158 8.36 -36.32 -26.70
N ASP A 159 9.07 -35.92 -25.63
CA ASP A 159 8.61 -35.00 -24.57
C ASP A 159 9.37 -33.67 -24.59
#